data_AF-A0AAP5I728-F1
#
_entry.id   AF-A0AAP5I728-F1
#
_cell.length_a   1.000
_cell.length_b   1.000
_cell.length_c   1.000
_cell.angle_alpha   90.00
_cell.angle_beta   90.00
_cell.angle_gamma   90.00
#
_symmetry.space_group_name_H-M   'P 1'
#
loop_
_entity.id
_entity.type
_entity.pdbx_description
1 polymer ?
#
loop_
_entity_poly.entity_id
_entity_poly.type
_entity_poly.pdbx_seq_one_letter_code
_entity_poly.pdbx_strand_id
1 'polypeptide(L)' 'MSWVSHHCESEHYAKLAESVKREQNNARAVELYRLADQAEILALEALEPTKTRTIGITAASAASPLL' A
#
# COMPACT_ATOMS: atom_id res chain seq x y z
N MET A 1 -10.41 10.47 4.82
CA MET A 1 -10.67 9.19 4.13
C MET A 1 -10.54 8.05 5.15
N SER A 2 -11.05 6.85 4.85
CA SER A 2 -10.97 5.68 5.76
C SER A 2 -9.84 4.73 5.35
N TRP A 3 -9.42 3.85 6.27
CA TRP A 3 -8.48 2.75 5.97
C TRP A 3 -8.83 2.02 4.67
N VAL A 4 -10.11 1.66 4.48
CA VAL A 4 -10.58 0.93 3.28
C VAL A 4 -10.27 1.70 2.00
N SER A 5 -10.48 3.02 2.00
CA SER A 5 -10.25 3.84 0.82
C SER A 5 -8.77 3.85 0.41
N HIS A 6 -7.88 4.06 1.39
CA HIS A 6 -6.44 4.10 1.14
C HIS A 6 -5.89 2.72 0.78
N HIS A 7 -6.38 1.65 1.41
CA HIS A 7 -5.98 0.29 1.10
C HIS A 7 -6.41 -0.13 -0.32
N CYS A 8 -7.64 0.19 -0.74
CA CYS A 8 -8.08 -0.06 -2.12
C CYS A 8 -7.24 0.71 -3.15
N GLU A 9 -6.81 1.93 -2.82
CA GLU A 9 -5.94 2.73 -3.67
C GLU A 9 -4.53 2.12 -3.78
N SER A 10 -3.96 1.66 -2.66
CA SER A 10 -2.70 0.90 -2.62
C SER A 10 -2.76 -0.33 -3.53
N GLU A 11 -3.80 -1.16 -3.41
CA GLU A 11 -3.99 -2.33 -4.27
C GLU A 11 -4.11 -1.96 -5.76
N HIS A 12 -4.78 -0.84 -6.07
CA HIS A 12 -4.95 -0.38 -7.43
C HIS A 12 -3.60 -0.02 -8.06
N TYR A 13 -2.78 0.76 -7.37
CA TYR A 13 -1.43 1.11 -7.84
C TYR A 13 -0.52 -0.11 -7.96
N ALA A 14 -0.58 -1.06 -7.01
CA ALA A 14 0.20 -2.30 -7.08
C ALA A 14 -0.19 -3.16 -8.31
N LYS A 15 -1.48 -3.28 -8.61
CA LYS A 15 -1.98 -3.99 -9.80
C LYS A 15 -1.50 -3.32 -11.09
N LEU A 16 -1.53 -1.98 -11.15
CA LEU A 16 -0.99 -1.24 -12.29
C LEU A 16 0.53 -1.43 -12.41
N ALA A 17 1.27 -1.37 -11.31
CA ALA A 17 2.71 -1.59 -11.31
C ALA A 17 3.08 -2.96 -11.89
N GLU A 18 2.36 -4.01 -11.50
CA GLU A 18 2.53 -5.36 -12.05
C GLU A 18 2.23 -5.44 -13.55
N SER A 19 1.19 -4.73 -14.03
CA SER A 19 0.88 -4.67 -15.46
C SER A 19 2.03 -4.03 -16.25
N VAL A 20 2.50 -2.88 -15.78
CA VAL A 20 3.53 -2.08 -16.47
C VAL A 20 4.92 -2.74 -16.36
N LYS A 21 5.19 -3.47 -15.28
CA LYS A 21 6.39 -4.31 -15.13
C LYS A 21 6.42 -5.44 -16.17
N ARG A 22 5.28 -6.08 -16.45
CA ARG A 22 5.19 -7.12 -17.50
C ARG A 22 5.47 -6.56 -18.89
N GLU A 23 5.20 -5.29 -19.12
CA GLU A 23 5.56 -4.54 -20.32
C GLU A 23 7.04 -4.09 -20.34
N GLN A 24 7.85 -4.53 -19.38
CA GLN A 24 9.26 -4.15 -19.18
C GLN A 24 9.50 -2.67 -18.91
N ASN A 25 8.44 -1.90 -18.61
CA ASN A 25 8.55 -0.50 -18.26
C ASN A 25 8.81 -0.37 -16.74
N ASN A 26 10.04 -0.72 -16.36
CA ASN A 26 10.46 -0.81 -14.96
C ASN A 26 10.43 0.56 -14.25
N ALA A 27 10.78 1.65 -14.95
CA ALA A 27 10.77 2.99 -14.36
C ALA A 27 9.35 3.37 -13.89
N ARG A 28 8.35 3.16 -14.75
CA ARG A 28 6.97 3.44 -14.40
C ARG A 28 6.41 2.48 -13.35
N ALA A 29 6.81 1.20 -13.38
CA ALA A 29 6.44 0.25 -12.35
C ALA A 29 6.94 0.70 -10.96
N VAL A 30 8.19 1.19 -10.86
CA VAL A 30 8.76 1.71 -9.61
C VAL A 30 7.97 2.92 -9.08
N GLU A 31 7.58 3.85 -9.94
CA GLU A 31 6.73 4.98 -9.53
C GLU A 31 5.38 4.51 -8.97
N LEU A 32 4.74 3.55 -9.65
CA LEU A 32 3.46 2.99 -9.21
C LEU A 32 3.59 2.24 -7.87
N TYR A 33 4.67 1.48 -7.65
CA TYR A 33 4.91 0.87 -6.34
C TYR A 33 5.10 1.90 -5.23
N ARG A 34 5.75 3.04 -5.50
CA ARG A 34 5.88 4.12 -4.51
C ARG A 34 4.53 4.74 -4.15
N LEU A 35 3.66 4.92 -5.14
CA LEU A 35 2.29 5.39 -4.88
C LEU A 35 1.48 4.37 -4.08
N ALA A 36 1.65 3.07 -4.37
CA ALA A 36 1.04 2.00 -3.59
C ALA A 36 1.49 2.04 -2.11
N ASP A 37 2.80 2.13 -1.89
CA ASP A 37 3.40 2.22 -0.55
C ASP A 37 2.90 3.45 0.23
N GLN A 38 2.84 4.62 -0.42
CA GLN A 38 2.32 5.83 0.20
C GLN A 38 0.84 5.69 0.60
N ALA A 39 0.01 5.08 -0.27
CA ALA A 39 -1.38 4.81 0.06
C ALA A 39 -1.52 3.80 1.21
N GLU A 40 -0.65 2.79 1.28
CA GLU A 40 -0.66 1.82 2.38
C GLU A 40 -0.27 2.47 3.72
N ILE A 41 0.73 3.37 3.74
CA ILE A 41 1.08 4.17 4.92
C ILE A 41 -0.14 4.96 5.42
N LEU A 42 -0.83 5.67 4.52
CA LEU A 42 -2.05 6.42 4.86
C LEU A 42 -3.18 5.51 5.35
N ALA A 43 -3.28 4.29 4.81
CA ALA A 43 -4.23 3.31 5.31
C ALA A 43 -3.90 2.96 6.76
N LEU A 44 -2.64 2.61 7.05
CA LEU A 44 -2.17 2.25 8.39
C LEU A 44 -2.38 3.38 9.40
N GLU A 45 -2.14 4.64 9.02
CA GLU A 45 -2.41 5.82 9.83
C GLU A 45 -3.91 6.02 10.10
N ALA A 46 -4.76 5.66 9.14
CA ALA A 46 -6.22 5.73 9.27
C ALA A 46 -6.83 4.59 10.11
N LEU A 47 -6.03 3.63 10.60
CA LEU A 47 -6.50 2.62 11.55
C LEU A 47 -6.70 3.24 12.93
N GLU A 48 -7.90 3.08 13.47
CA GLU A 48 -8.21 3.39 14.88
C GLU A 48 -7.23 2.66 15.82
N PRO A 49 -6.44 3.37 16.65
CA PRO A 49 -5.45 2.76 17.55
C PRO A 49 -6.07 1.78 18.55
N THR A 50 -7.37 1.97 18.83
CA THR A 50 -8.14 1.22 19.81
C THR A 50 -8.66 -0.12 19.28
N LYS A 51 -8.61 -0.36 17.97
CA LYS A 51 -9.05 -1.63 17.37
C LYS A 51 -7.90 -2.63 17.34
N THR A 52 -8.13 -3.81 17.91
CA THR A 52 -7.21 -4.94 17.81
C THR A 52 -6.90 -5.22 16.35
N ARG A 53 -5.65 -4.97 15.95
CA ARG A 53 -5.17 -5.29 14.60
C ARG A 53 -5.21 -6.80 14.43
N THR A 54 -5.74 -7.27 13.31
CA THR A 54 -5.63 -8.68 12.94
C THR A 54 -4.17 -9.01 12.60
N ILE A 55 -3.82 -10.30 12.60
CA ILE A 55 -2.45 -10.75 12.28
C ILE A 55 -1.99 -10.19 10.92
N GLY A 56 -2.89 -10.17 9.92
CA GLY A 56 -2.60 -9.61 8.60
C GLY A 56 -2.27 -8.12 8.64
N ILE A 57 -3.05 -7.32 9.38
CA ILE A 57 -2.80 -5.88 9.53
C ILE A 57 -1.49 -5.64 10.30
N THR A 58 -1.17 -6.49 11.28
CA THR A 58 0.06 -6.40 12.07
C THR A 58 1.30 -6.67 11.21
N ALA A 59 1.26 -7.71 10.38
CA ALA A 59 2.34 -8.06 9.47
C ALA A 59 2.58 -6.97 8.41
N ALA A 60 1.51 -6.42 7.83
CA ALA A 60 1.61 -5.30 6.89
C ALA A 60 2.18 -4.04 7.56
N SER A 61 1.75 -3.73 8.78
CA SER A 61 2.26 -2.58 9.54
C SER A 61 3.75 -2.68 9.86
N ALA A 62 4.25 -3.89 10.13
CA ALA A 62 5.64 -4.12 10.50
C ALA A 62 6.60 -4.12 9.30
N ALA A 63 6.07 -4.33 8.09
CA ALA A 63 6.84 -4.32 6.85
C ALA A 63 6.90 -2.95 6.17
N SER A 64 6.11 -1.97 6.64
CA SER A 64 6.19 -0.60 6.17
C SER A 64 7.56 -0.02 6.54
N PRO A 65 8.38 0.41 5.56
CA PRO A 65 9.69 0.97 5.85
C PRO A 65 9.49 2.33 6.53
N LEU A 66 9.68 2.36 7.85
CA LEU A 66 9.91 3.60 8.60
C LEU A 66 11.14 4.28 8.00
N LEU A 67 10.92 5.30 7.16
CA LEU A 67 11.89 6.33 6.82
C LEU A 67 11.41 7.66 7.38
#